data_AF-A0A7Y0D5D9-F1
#
_entry.id   AF-A0A7Y0D5D9-F1
#
_cell.length_a   1.000
_cell.length_b   1.000
_cell.length_c   1.000
_cell.angle_alpha   90.00
_cell.angle_beta   90.00
_cell.angle_gamma   90.00
#
_symmetry.space_group_name_H-M   'P 1'
#
loop_
_entity.id
_entity.type
_entity.pdbx_description
1 polymer ?
#
loop_
_entity_poly.entity_id
_entity_poly.type
_entity_poly.pdbx_seq_one_letter_code
_entity_poly.pdbx_strand_id
1 'polypeptide(L)'
;MATQPEFHATHCTRYRYRYSACRRCADACQYDAVALSEEGISINPSACRNCSLCVAVCPTEALAAADLPRIDILKRASGQSALTIACAPSGLKGDEVVPCLGSVDAAMLAHLSSRGVALTLAGTQHCSACAHGENAMRQLELHLEALADLKSAVDGDHWADIAVPASCGGQPSKAEHSAARRHLFRRLVGRGVDRITRPITQDDAPPAPLKAIRFARQFSTAGREVLQGLLDRAGNERQSPLPAHPAIFAAQVEAPRGCTACEACARACPTDALQVRESGVAWELAFEFSRCVGCGVCTEACQPRVLRLAPAMHHWKAPQPVELHARSKQRCDRCDRFFVSPEPADMCLACTGDDEDFASLFG
;
A
#
# COMPACT_ATOMS: atom_id res chain seq x y z
N MET A 1 -11.13 0.22 24.07
CA MET A 1 -11.05 0.94 22.78
C MET A 1 -9.86 0.39 22.03
N ALA A 2 -10.05 0.04 20.76
CA ALA A 2 -9.20 -0.90 20.03
C ALA A 2 -7.71 -0.54 20.11
N THR A 3 -6.92 -1.44 20.70
CA THR A 3 -5.46 -1.36 20.82
C THR A 3 -4.75 -2.09 19.68
N GLN A 4 -5.46 -2.32 18.58
CA GLN A 4 -4.95 -3.02 17.40
C GLN A 4 -5.39 -2.28 16.13
N PRO A 5 -4.64 -2.43 15.02
CA PRO A 5 -5.04 -1.85 13.75
C PRO A 5 -6.43 -2.31 13.30
N GLU A 6 -7.18 -1.41 12.69
CA GLU A 6 -8.41 -1.70 11.97
C GLU A 6 -8.08 -2.30 10.60
N PHE A 7 -8.84 -3.31 10.16
CA PHE A 7 -8.64 -3.99 8.88
C PHE A 7 -9.80 -3.71 7.92
N HIS A 8 -9.47 -3.20 6.74
CA HIS A 8 -10.41 -2.96 5.64
C HIS A 8 -10.21 -4.00 4.53
N ALA A 9 -11.03 -5.06 4.54
CA ALA A 9 -10.90 -6.18 3.61
C ALA A 9 -10.85 -5.76 2.14
N THR A 10 -11.72 -4.83 1.72
CA THR A 10 -11.81 -4.34 0.33
C THR A 10 -10.56 -3.64 -0.20
N HIS A 11 -9.64 -3.25 0.69
CA HIS A 11 -8.35 -2.66 0.36
C HIS A 11 -7.22 -3.70 0.27
N CYS A 12 -7.40 -4.89 0.84
CA CYS A 12 -6.37 -5.92 0.88
C CYS A 12 -6.24 -6.64 -0.47
N THR A 13 -5.03 -6.76 -1.01
CA THR A 13 -4.81 -7.49 -2.27
C THR A 13 -5.20 -8.96 -2.17
N ARG A 14 -5.00 -9.60 -1.01
CA ARG A 14 -5.43 -10.99 -0.78
C ARG A 14 -6.94 -11.16 -0.77
N TYR A 15 -7.68 -10.15 -0.30
CA TYR A 15 -9.13 -10.16 -0.40
C TYR A 15 -9.60 -9.89 -1.83
N ARG A 16 -8.97 -8.94 -2.54
CA ARG A 16 -9.36 -8.61 -3.92
C ARG A 16 -8.96 -9.68 -4.93
N TYR A 17 -7.84 -10.36 -4.72
CA TYR A 17 -7.35 -11.45 -5.54
C TYR A 17 -6.93 -12.63 -4.67
N ARG A 18 -7.70 -13.72 -4.76
CA ARG A 18 -7.57 -14.91 -3.91
C ARG A 18 -6.15 -15.49 -3.90
N TYR A 19 -5.48 -15.47 -5.05
CA TYR A 19 -4.14 -16.03 -5.23
C TYR A 19 -3.02 -15.01 -4.98
N SER A 20 -3.31 -13.85 -4.38
CA SER A 20 -2.27 -12.86 -4.09
C SER A 20 -1.23 -13.44 -3.15
N ALA A 21 0.05 -13.23 -3.48
CA ALA A 21 1.19 -13.70 -2.69
C ALA A 21 1.65 -12.65 -1.67
N CYS A 22 0.93 -11.53 -1.52
CA CYS A 22 1.30 -10.46 -0.61
C CYS A 22 1.40 -10.96 0.85
N ARG A 23 2.53 -10.65 1.49
CA ARG A 23 2.84 -10.98 2.89
C ARG A 23 3.33 -9.80 3.73
N ARG A 24 3.42 -8.59 3.16
CA ARG A 24 4.08 -7.40 3.75
C ARG A 24 3.75 -7.17 5.23
N CYS A 25 2.47 -7.21 5.60
CA CYS A 25 2.03 -6.97 6.99
C CYS A 25 2.40 -8.12 7.95
N ALA A 26 2.40 -9.37 7.49
CA ALA A 26 2.82 -10.52 8.27
C ALA A 26 4.34 -10.52 8.45
N ASP A 27 5.10 -10.25 7.39
CA ASP A 27 6.57 -10.21 7.45
C ASP A 27 7.08 -9.05 8.34
N ALA A 28 6.35 -7.92 8.39
CA ALA A 28 6.65 -6.83 9.33
C ALA A 28 6.28 -7.16 10.79
N CYS A 29 5.41 -8.15 11.03
CA CYS A 29 4.91 -8.48 12.36
C CYS A 29 5.80 -9.52 13.06
N GLN A 30 6.76 -9.07 13.86
CA GLN A 30 7.63 -9.96 14.66
C GLN A 30 6.94 -10.69 15.82
N TYR A 31 5.64 -10.50 16.01
CA TYR A 31 4.88 -11.10 17.11
C TYR A 31 3.91 -12.17 16.63
N ASP A 32 3.97 -12.53 15.34
CA ASP A 32 3.04 -13.46 14.70
C ASP A 32 1.57 -13.09 14.94
N ALA A 33 1.29 -11.80 15.12
CA ALA A 33 -0.04 -11.30 15.40
C ALA A 33 -0.89 -11.21 14.12
N VAL A 34 -0.29 -11.28 12.94
CA VAL A 34 -0.99 -11.19 11.64
C VAL A 34 -0.97 -12.56 10.97
N ALA A 35 -2.13 -13.19 10.85
CA ALA A 35 -2.29 -14.41 10.06
C ALA A 35 -2.88 -14.08 8.68
N LEU A 36 -2.39 -14.79 7.66
CA LEU A 36 -2.80 -14.61 6.26
C LEU A 36 -3.83 -15.68 5.87
N SER A 37 -4.84 -15.30 5.09
CA SER A 37 -5.81 -16.22 4.49
C SER A 37 -6.17 -15.80 3.06
N GLU A 38 -7.00 -16.57 2.39
CA GLU A 38 -7.59 -16.21 1.08
C GLU A 38 -8.69 -15.13 1.18
N GLU A 39 -9.09 -14.78 2.40
CA GLU A 39 -10.06 -13.73 2.72
C GLU A 39 -9.38 -12.44 3.20
N GLY A 40 -8.04 -12.37 3.14
CA GLY A 40 -7.28 -11.23 3.64
C GLY A 40 -6.35 -11.63 4.78
N ILE A 41 -6.56 -10.99 5.93
CA ILE A 41 -5.77 -11.21 7.15
C ILE A 41 -6.67 -11.22 8.38
N SER A 42 -6.15 -11.80 9.47
CA SER A 42 -6.72 -11.65 10.82
C SER A 42 -5.63 -11.21 11.79
N ILE A 43 -5.99 -10.33 12.73
CA ILE A 43 -5.07 -9.84 13.77
C ILE A 43 -5.42 -10.51 15.10
N ASN A 44 -4.44 -11.15 15.74
CA ASN A 44 -4.55 -11.67 17.09
C ASN A 44 -4.34 -10.53 18.12
N PRO A 45 -5.39 -10.09 18.84
CA PRO A 45 -5.29 -9.00 19.79
C PRO A 45 -4.36 -9.29 20.97
N SER A 46 -4.19 -10.56 21.37
CA SER A 46 -3.33 -10.90 22.51
C SER A 46 -1.84 -10.89 22.16
N ALA A 47 -1.51 -11.08 20.88
CA ALA A 47 -0.14 -11.04 20.38
C ALA A 47 0.26 -9.65 19.87
N CYS A 48 -0.71 -8.85 19.39
CA CYS A 48 -0.46 -7.51 18.86
C CYS A 48 0.14 -6.58 19.93
N ARG A 49 1.28 -5.96 19.62
CA ARG A 49 1.94 -4.98 20.49
C ARG A 49 1.71 -3.53 20.06
N ASN A 50 0.76 -3.29 19.16
CA ASN A 50 0.37 -1.96 18.72
C ASN A 50 1.54 -1.08 18.23
N CYS A 51 2.49 -1.67 17.49
CA CYS A 51 3.66 -0.96 16.97
C CYS A 51 3.41 -0.25 15.62
N SER A 52 2.26 -0.53 14.99
CA SER A 52 1.86 0.03 13.69
C SER A 52 2.82 -0.21 12.51
N LEU A 53 3.78 -1.12 12.64
CA LEU A 53 4.69 -1.51 11.53
C LEU A 53 3.91 -2.07 10.34
N CYS A 54 2.94 -2.96 10.60
CA CYS A 54 2.07 -3.55 9.57
C CYS A 54 1.24 -2.52 8.79
N VAL A 55 0.86 -1.41 9.43
CA VAL A 55 0.18 -0.27 8.80
C VAL A 55 1.14 0.44 7.84
N ALA A 56 2.35 0.75 8.32
CA ALA A 56 3.35 1.50 7.56
C ALA A 56 3.97 0.74 6.37
N VAL A 57 3.84 -0.59 6.29
CA VAL A 57 4.27 -1.39 5.13
C VAL A 57 3.15 -1.72 4.15
N CYS A 58 1.90 -1.33 4.43
CA CYS A 58 0.74 -1.70 3.62
C CYS A 58 0.47 -0.64 2.54
N PRO A 59 0.88 -0.84 1.27
CA PRO A 59 0.71 0.17 0.23
C PRO A 59 -0.74 0.48 -0.09
N THR A 60 -1.65 -0.46 0.15
CA THR A 60 -3.09 -0.26 -0.08
C THR A 60 -3.84 0.28 1.13
N GLU A 61 -3.15 0.54 2.25
CA GLU A 61 -3.78 1.00 3.51
C GLU A 61 -4.97 0.13 3.93
N ALA A 62 -4.85 -1.18 3.74
CA ALA A 62 -5.83 -2.14 4.25
C ALA A 62 -5.80 -2.24 5.78
N LEU A 63 -4.78 -1.67 6.41
CA LEU A 63 -4.62 -1.56 7.85
C LEU A 63 -4.54 -0.08 8.22
N ALA A 64 -5.30 0.33 9.24
CA ALA A 64 -5.29 1.69 9.78
C ALA A 64 -5.09 1.67 11.31
N ALA A 65 -4.33 2.61 11.85
CA ALA A 65 -4.12 2.73 13.29
C ALA A 65 -4.51 4.12 13.78
N ALA A 66 -5.38 4.17 14.80
CA ALA A 66 -5.91 5.43 15.34
C ALA A 66 -4.83 6.29 16.04
N ASP A 67 -3.78 5.66 16.55
CA ASP A 67 -2.63 6.31 17.19
C ASP A 67 -1.51 6.68 16.21
N LEU A 68 -1.72 6.48 14.91
CA LEU A 68 -0.90 7.01 13.83
C LEU A 68 -1.75 7.83 12.84
N PRO A 69 -2.32 8.98 13.27
CA PRO A 69 -3.15 9.81 12.42
C PRO A 69 -2.26 10.65 11.47
N ARG A 70 -1.68 10.00 10.45
CA ARG A 70 -0.71 10.58 9.50
C ARG A 70 -1.11 11.99 9.03
N ILE A 71 -2.33 12.15 8.51
CA ILE A 71 -2.79 13.42 7.96
C ILE A 71 -2.87 14.51 9.03
N ASP A 72 -3.27 14.18 10.25
CA ASP A 72 -3.36 15.16 11.34
C ASP A 72 -1.97 15.57 11.83
N ILE A 73 -1.01 14.63 11.87
CA ILE A 73 0.40 14.92 12.14
C ILE A 73 0.95 15.91 11.09
N LEU A 74 0.76 15.61 9.80
CA LEU A 74 1.23 16.50 8.71
C LEU A 74 0.58 17.88 8.78
N LYS A 75 -0.71 17.96 9.10
CA LYS A 75 -1.43 19.24 9.29
C LYS A 75 -0.88 20.04 10.46
N ARG A 76 -0.61 19.42 11.62
CA ARG A 76 -0.06 20.11 12.79
C ARG A 76 1.37 20.60 12.57
N ALA A 77 2.15 19.86 11.81
CA ALA A 77 3.51 20.24 11.43
C ALA A 77 3.55 21.38 10.40
N SER A 78 2.45 21.63 9.68
CA SER A 78 2.37 22.71 8.70
C SER A 78 2.65 24.08 9.35
N GLY A 79 3.66 24.79 8.85
CA GLY A 79 4.08 26.10 9.37
C GLY A 79 5.08 26.05 10.53
N GLN A 80 5.47 24.86 10.99
CA GLN A 80 6.57 24.71 11.94
C GLN A 80 7.92 24.68 11.20
N SER A 81 8.99 25.20 11.82
CA SER A 81 10.36 25.09 11.28
C SER A 81 11.09 23.82 11.74
N ALA A 82 10.63 23.19 12.82
CA ALA A 82 11.17 21.97 13.35
C ALA A 82 10.08 21.13 14.04
N LEU A 83 10.25 19.81 14.05
CA LEU A 83 9.35 18.85 14.68
C LEU A 83 10.13 17.67 15.27
N THR A 84 9.90 17.37 16.54
CA THR A 84 10.42 16.16 17.20
C THR A 84 9.36 15.07 17.20
N ILE A 85 9.61 13.97 16.51
CA ILE A 85 8.78 12.77 16.55
C ILE A 85 9.46 11.78 17.48
N ALA A 86 8.81 11.42 18.58
CA ALA A 86 9.27 10.40 19.51
C ALA A 86 8.47 9.10 19.34
N CYS A 87 9.06 7.93 19.64
CA CYS A 87 8.27 6.71 19.77
C CYS A 87 7.81 6.44 21.20
N ALA A 88 6.60 5.90 21.36
CA ALA A 88 6.03 5.58 22.66
C ALA A 88 6.90 4.65 23.55
N PRO A 89 7.56 3.59 23.03
CA PRO A 89 8.40 2.70 23.84
C PRO A 89 9.62 3.40 24.48
N SER A 90 10.08 4.51 23.90
CA SER A 90 11.22 5.27 24.44
C SER A 90 10.89 5.96 25.76
N GLY A 91 9.61 6.26 26.01
CA GLY A 91 9.17 7.16 27.08
C GLY A 91 9.60 8.62 26.90
N LEU A 92 10.28 8.96 25.80
CA LEU A 92 10.66 10.32 25.46
C LEU A 92 9.44 11.14 25.06
N LYS A 93 9.57 12.46 25.24
CA LYS A 93 8.60 13.43 24.78
C LYS A 93 9.06 14.01 23.45
N GLY A 94 8.09 14.30 22.59
CA GLY A 94 8.27 15.05 21.36
C GLY A 94 7.02 15.86 21.10
N ASP A 95 7.04 16.64 20.03
CA ASP A 95 5.85 17.33 19.50
C ASP A 95 4.80 16.31 19.07
N GLU A 96 5.25 15.16 18.55
CA GLU A 96 4.43 14.01 18.22
C GLU A 96 4.99 12.74 18.87
N VAL A 97 4.09 11.88 19.36
CA VAL A 97 4.45 10.57 19.90
C VAL A 97 3.74 9.50 19.08
N VAL A 98 4.52 8.75 18.28
CA VAL A 98 4.02 7.66 17.43
C VAL A 98 4.19 6.30 18.11
N PRO A 99 3.47 5.25 17.68
CA PRO A 99 3.59 3.93 18.30
C PRO A 99 4.99 3.34 18.12
N CYS A 100 5.61 3.59 16.97
CA CYS A 100 6.99 3.22 16.68
C CYS A 100 7.59 4.22 15.67
N LEU A 101 8.88 4.54 15.78
CA LEU A 101 9.54 5.34 14.74
C LEU A 101 9.55 4.63 13.39
N GLY A 102 9.62 3.29 13.37
CA GLY A 102 9.48 2.50 12.15
C GLY A 102 8.11 2.61 11.48
N SER A 103 7.08 3.14 12.16
CA SER A 103 5.79 3.40 11.53
C SER A 103 5.71 4.77 10.84
N VAL A 104 6.75 5.61 10.95
CA VAL A 104 6.83 6.89 10.23
C VAL A 104 7.34 6.60 8.82
N ASP A 105 6.42 6.57 7.85
CA ASP A 105 6.73 6.15 6.49
C ASP A 105 7.55 7.20 5.71
N ALA A 106 8.18 6.76 4.62
CA ALA A 106 9.04 7.60 3.78
C ALA A 106 8.29 8.80 3.18
N ALA A 107 7.01 8.64 2.85
CA ALA A 107 6.20 9.73 2.31
C ALA A 107 5.97 10.83 3.35
N MET A 108 5.74 10.47 4.62
CA MET A 108 5.67 11.43 5.73
C MET A 108 6.98 12.18 5.92
N LEU A 109 8.10 11.46 6.04
CA LEU A 109 9.43 12.04 6.22
C LEU A 109 9.76 13.00 5.07
N ALA A 110 9.50 12.57 3.84
CA ALA A 110 9.79 13.37 2.66
C ALA A 110 8.89 14.60 2.55
N HIS A 111 7.60 14.46 2.86
CA HIS A 111 6.65 15.57 2.84
C HIS A 111 7.02 16.69 3.83
N LEU A 112 7.45 16.33 5.05
CA LEU A 112 7.84 17.27 6.09
C LEU A 112 9.16 17.96 5.74
N SER A 113 10.19 17.17 5.40
CA SER A 113 11.53 17.68 5.06
C SER A 113 11.50 18.59 3.83
N SER A 114 10.78 18.22 2.77
CA SER A 114 10.58 19.06 1.55
C SER A 114 9.76 20.34 1.79
N ARG A 115 9.23 20.56 2.99
CA ARG A 115 8.53 21.80 3.40
C ARG A 115 9.37 22.64 4.37
N GLY A 116 10.64 22.31 4.53
CA GLY A 116 11.54 23.05 5.41
C GLY A 116 11.35 22.73 6.90
N VAL A 117 10.64 21.65 7.25
CA VAL A 117 10.47 21.21 8.64
C VAL A 117 11.64 20.30 9.02
N ALA A 118 12.56 20.80 9.85
CA ALA A 118 13.65 19.98 10.38
C ALA A 118 13.11 18.92 11.34
N LEU A 119 13.49 17.66 11.17
CA LEU A 119 12.97 16.56 11.98
C LEU A 119 14.00 16.05 12.97
N THR A 120 13.55 15.71 14.18
CA THR A 120 14.32 14.88 15.12
C THR A 120 13.55 13.60 15.41
N LEU A 121 14.13 12.45 15.08
CA LEU A 121 13.54 11.14 15.35
C LEU A 121 14.03 10.63 16.73
N ALA A 122 13.35 11.04 17.79
CA ALA A 122 13.77 10.77 19.16
C ALA A 122 13.40 9.34 19.62
N GLY A 123 14.40 8.57 20.03
CA GLY A 123 14.22 7.20 20.55
C GLY A 123 14.97 6.12 19.77
N THR A 124 15.58 6.45 18.63
CA THR A 124 16.39 5.49 17.85
C THR A 124 17.49 4.81 18.67
N GLN A 125 18.05 5.52 19.65
CA GLN A 125 19.09 5.01 20.54
C GLN A 125 18.67 3.87 21.48
N HIS A 126 17.36 3.64 21.69
CA HIS A 126 16.88 2.51 22.48
C HIS A 126 16.42 1.32 21.60
N CYS A 127 16.45 1.44 20.27
CA CYS A 127 15.88 0.43 19.36
C CYS A 127 16.49 -0.96 19.58
N SER A 128 17.80 -1.05 19.82
CA SER A 128 18.51 -2.31 20.06
C SER A 128 18.03 -3.08 21.30
N ALA A 129 17.44 -2.40 22.28
CA ALA A 129 16.87 -2.99 23.50
C ALA A 129 15.33 -2.91 23.53
N CYS A 130 14.70 -2.45 22.44
CA CYS A 130 13.26 -2.24 22.39
C CYS A 130 12.51 -3.57 22.22
N ALA A 131 11.32 -3.66 22.82
CA ALA A 131 10.41 -4.80 22.60
C ALA A 131 9.97 -4.94 21.13
N HIS A 132 10.02 -3.87 20.32
CA HIS A 132 9.75 -3.88 18.87
C HIS A 132 10.93 -4.38 18.03
N GLY A 133 12.06 -4.67 18.66
CA GLY A 133 13.18 -5.43 18.10
C GLY A 133 13.79 -4.85 16.83
N GLU A 134 14.48 -5.73 16.11
CA GLU A 134 15.20 -5.44 14.87
C GLU A 134 14.28 -5.07 13.71
N ASN A 135 13.03 -5.57 13.69
CA ASN A 135 12.09 -5.29 12.60
C ASN A 135 11.70 -3.81 12.55
N ALA A 136 11.48 -3.17 13.70
CA ALA A 136 11.21 -1.73 13.75
C ALA A 136 12.37 -0.89 13.23
N MET A 137 13.60 -1.29 13.59
CA MET A 137 14.82 -0.60 13.17
C MET A 137 15.05 -0.75 11.66
N ARG A 138 15.00 -1.99 11.15
CA ARG A 138 15.09 -2.28 9.71
C ARG A 138 14.03 -1.54 8.90
N GLN A 139 12.80 -1.44 9.42
CA GLN A 139 11.75 -0.70 8.73
C GLN A 139 12.02 0.80 8.68
N LEU A 140 12.53 1.39 9.77
CA LEU A 140 12.97 2.79 9.78
C LEU A 140 14.12 3.03 8.79
N GLU A 141 15.10 2.13 8.74
CA GLU A 141 16.22 2.18 7.78
C GLU A 141 15.70 2.18 6.34
N LEU A 142 14.78 1.26 5.99
CA LEU A 142 14.13 1.24 4.67
C LEU A 142 13.40 2.56 4.34
N HIS A 143 12.77 3.21 5.33
CA HIS A 143 12.12 4.50 5.10
C HIS A 143 13.13 5.64 4.89
N LEU A 144 14.29 5.59 5.54
CA LEU A 144 15.38 6.56 5.35
C LEU A 144 16.11 6.35 4.02
N GLU A 145 16.29 5.11 3.57
CA GLU A 145 16.80 4.76 2.23
C GLU A 145 15.86 5.27 1.14
N ALA A 146 14.56 4.98 1.26
CA ALA A 146 13.53 5.52 0.37
C ALA A 146 13.51 7.05 0.33
N LEU A 147 13.73 7.71 1.48
CA LEU A 147 13.85 9.16 1.53
C LEU A 147 15.06 9.66 0.73
N ALA A 148 16.20 8.98 0.81
CA ALA A 148 17.38 9.33 0.02
C ALA A 148 17.10 9.19 -1.48
N ASP A 149 16.43 8.12 -1.90
CA ASP A 149 15.98 7.93 -3.28
C ASP A 149 15.04 9.08 -3.73
N LEU A 150 14.06 9.44 -2.90
CA LEU A 150 13.14 10.55 -3.19
C LEU A 150 13.86 11.90 -3.29
N LYS A 151 14.81 12.17 -2.39
CA LYS A 151 15.66 13.38 -2.42
C LYS A 151 16.48 13.46 -3.70
N SER A 152 16.97 12.33 -4.21
CA SER A 152 17.74 12.26 -5.45
C SER A 152 16.90 12.46 -6.72
N ALA A 153 15.61 12.10 -6.66
CA ALA A 153 14.70 12.15 -7.80
C ALA A 153 13.95 13.48 -7.94
N VAL A 154 13.70 14.17 -6.82
CA VAL A 154 12.93 15.42 -6.77
C VAL A 154 13.89 16.60 -6.62
N ASP A 155 14.30 17.15 -7.76
CA ASP A 155 15.03 18.41 -7.84
C ASP A 155 14.07 19.59 -7.57
N GLY A 156 14.25 20.28 -6.45
CA GLY A 156 13.47 21.46 -6.07
C GLY A 156 13.20 21.52 -4.56
N ASP A 157 13.51 22.67 -3.95
CA ASP A 157 13.38 23.04 -2.53
C ASP A 157 14.44 22.48 -1.56
N HIS A 158 14.86 23.34 -0.62
CA HIS A 158 15.78 23.00 0.47
C HIS A 158 15.12 21.97 1.40
N TRP A 159 15.47 20.70 1.21
CA TRP A 159 15.13 19.63 2.15
C TRP A 159 15.72 19.95 3.53
N ALA A 160 14.88 20.10 4.54
CA ALA A 160 15.36 20.28 5.90
C ALA A 160 16.00 18.99 6.45
N ASP A 161 16.94 19.15 7.37
CA ASP A 161 17.65 18.03 7.97
C ASP A 161 16.74 17.12 8.78
N ILE A 162 17.09 15.83 8.79
CA ILE A 162 16.47 14.83 9.65
C ILE A 162 17.57 14.28 10.55
N ALA A 163 17.52 14.64 11.82
CA ALA A 163 18.41 14.13 12.85
C ALA A 163 17.91 12.78 13.36
N VAL A 164 18.81 11.79 13.37
CA VAL A 164 18.62 10.47 13.98
C VAL A 164 19.64 10.36 15.12
N PRO A 165 19.29 10.77 16.35
CA PRO A 165 20.25 10.84 17.45
C PRO A 165 20.87 9.47 17.76
N ALA A 166 22.21 9.43 17.80
CA ALA A 166 22.98 8.24 18.15
C ALA A 166 23.10 8.04 19.68
N SER A 167 22.76 9.05 20.48
CA SER A 167 22.80 9.00 21.95
C SER A 167 21.62 9.76 22.57
N CYS A 168 21.25 9.38 23.81
CA CYS A 168 20.28 10.13 24.62
C CYS A 168 20.90 11.45 25.09
N GLY A 169 20.96 12.47 24.23
CA GLY A 169 21.52 13.79 24.56
C GLY A 169 20.49 14.91 24.48
N GLY A 170 20.06 15.44 25.63
CA GLY A 170 19.38 16.73 25.78
C GLY A 170 17.84 16.70 25.67
N GLN A 171 17.16 17.21 26.70
CA GLN A 171 15.70 17.45 26.66
C GLN A 171 15.36 18.43 25.53
N PRO A 172 14.37 18.14 24.66
CA PRO A 172 13.82 19.14 23.75
C PRO A 172 13.23 20.29 24.58
N SER A 173 13.52 21.53 24.19
CA SER A 173 12.95 22.71 24.85
C SER A 173 11.44 22.69 24.73
N LYS A 174 10.75 22.90 25.86
CA LYS A 174 9.29 22.95 25.91
C LYS A 174 8.79 24.14 25.09
N ALA A 175 8.05 23.87 24.02
CA ALA A 175 6.91 24.72 23.70
C ALA A 175 5.73 24.22 24.55
N GLU A 176 5.33 24.99 25.56
CA GLU A 176 4.12 24.71 26.33
C GLU A 176 2.88 24.90 25.45
N HIS A 177 2.38 23.81 24.88
CA HIS A 177 0.99 23.72 24.46
C HIS A 177 0.24 22.75 25.37
N SER A 178 -0.79 23.30 26.04
CA SER A 178 -1.68 22.61 26.95
C SER A 178 -2.48 21.52 26.25
N ALA A 179 -1.96 20.29 26.21
CA ALA A 179 -2.74 19.08 25.99
C ALA A 179 -3.45 18.67 27.29
N ALA A 180 -4.48 19.45 27.66
CA ALA A 180 -5.32 19.13 28.80
C ALA A 180 -6.28 17.97 28.46
N ARG A 181 -6.04 16.84 29.14
CA ARG A 181 -7.04 15.94 29.71
C ARG A 181 -7.90 15.14 28.72
N ARG A 182 -7.41 13.96 28.37
CA ARG A 182 -8.15 12.67 28.39
C ARG A 182 -7.12 11.55 28.28
N HIS A 183 -7.37 10.41 28.92
CA HIS A 183 -6.53 9.19 28.96
C HIS A 183 -5.46 9.08 30.05
N LEU A 184 -5.87 9.11 31.34
CA LEU A 184 -5.06 8.44 32.39
C LEU A 184 -5.83 7.78 33.54
N PHE A 185 -7.16 7.73 33.53
CA PHE A 185 -7.90 6.98 34.57
C PHE A 185 -8.96 6.07 33.98
N ARG A 186 -8.58 4.79 33.80
CA ARG A 186 -9.48 3.61 33.86
C ARG A 186 -8.64 2.32 33.86
N ARG A 187 -7.79 2.18 34.88
CA ARG A 187 -7.33 0.87 35.36
C ARG A 187 -7.95 0.69 36.74
N LEU A 188 -8.95 -0.20 36.79
CA LEU A 188 -9.58 -0.86 37.95
C LEU A 188 -11.10 -0.93 37.74
N VAL A 189 -11.58 -2.16 37.54
CA VAL A 189 -12.90 -2.74 37.85
C VAL A 189 -13.37 -3.64 36.68
N GLY A 190 -13.52 -4.93 36.97
CA GLY A 190 -14.32 -5.86 36.17
C GLY A 190 -13.63 -7.17 35.75
N ARG A 191 -13.54 -8.14 36.66
CA ARG A 191 -13.36 -9.57 36.35
C ARG A 191 -14.68 -10.18 35.82
N GLY A 192 -14.58 -11.21 34.97
CA GLY A 192 -15.68 -12.08 34.51
C GLY A 192 -16.19 -11.68 33.13
N VAL A 193 -16.32 -12.53 32.12
CA VAL A 193 -16.97 -13.85 32.09
C VAL A 193 -16.38 -14.71 30.95
N ASP A 194 -16.24 -16.01 31.20
CA ASP A 194 -15.89 -17.04 30.21
C ASP A 194 -16.85 -17.06 29.02
N ARG A 195 -16.31 -16.90 27.81
CA ARG A 195 -16.99 -17.31 26.58
C ARG A 195 -16.30 -18.56 26.06
N ILE A 196 -16.94 -19.69 26.33
CA ILE A 196 -16.63 -20.99 25.74
C ILE A 196 -16.68 -20.83 24.21
N THR A 197 -15.52 -20.79 23.57
CA THR A 197 -15.38 -20.99 22.12
C THR A 197 -15.65 -22.45 21.82
N ARG A 198 -16.74 -22.74 21.10
CA ARG A 198 -16.93 -24.07 20.51
C ARG A 198 -15.79 -24.33 19.51
N PRO A 199 -15.22 -25.54 19.46
CA PRO A 199 -14.28 -25.90 18.42
C PRO A 199 -15.00 -25.93 17.07
N ILE A 200 -14.41 -25.30 16.06
CA ILE A 200 -14.85 -25.40 14.67
C ILE A 200 -14.59 -26.84 14.22
N THR A 201 -15.64 -27.59 13.95
CA THR A 201 -15.55 -28.92 13.31
C THR A 201 -15.27 -28.75 11.82
N GLN A 202 -14.58 -29.73 11.21
CA GLN A 202 -14.13 -29.71 9.81
C GLN A 202 -15.22 -29.49 8.73
N ASP A 203 -16.51 -29.51 9.10
CA ASP A 203 -17.65 -29.26 8.20
C ASP A 203 -18.10 -27.79 8.11
N ASP A 204 -17.50 -26.87 8.88
CA ASP A 204 -17.85 -25.44 8.87
C ASP A 204 -16.95 -24.59 7.94
N ALA A 205 -16.22 -25.21 7.01
CA ALA A 205 -15.46 -24.45 6.01
C ALA A 205 -16.44 -23.62 5.17
N PRO A 206 -16.39 -22.26 5.20
CA PRO A 206 -17.25 -21.46 4.34
C PRO A 206 -17.02 -21.88 2.88
N PRO A 207 -18.08 -21.97 2.06
CA PRO A 207 -17.94 -22.38 0.67
C PRO A 207 -16.88 -21.54 -0.02
N ALA A 208 -16.03 -22.19 -0.81
CA ALA A 208 -14.97 -21.54 -1.55
C ALA A 208 -15.55 -20.30 -2.28
N PRO A 209 -14.99 -19.09 -2.08
CA PRO A 209 -15.51 -17.88 -2.70
C PRO A 209 -15.61 -18.07 -4.22
N LEU A 210 -16.79 -17.76 -4.76
CA LEU A 210 -17.21 -18.06 -6.14
C LEU A 210 -16.34 -17.42 -7.25
N LYS A 211 -15.42 -16.49 -6.93
CA LYS A 211 -14.61 -15.75 -7.91
C LYS A 211 -13.18 -15.53 -7.43
N ALA A 212 -12.21 -15.71 -8.33
CA ALA A 212 -10.79 -15.46 -8.08
C ALA A 212 -10.48 -13.97 -7.84
N ILE A 213 -11.18 -13.07 -8.53
CA ILE A 213 -11.11 -11.61 -8.34
C ILE A 213 -12.43 -11.14 -7.73
N ARG A 214 -12.36 -10.54 -6.54
CA ARG A 214 -13.51 -9.95 -5.85
C ARG A 214 -13.63 -8.49 -6.24
N PHE A 215 -14.76 -8.11 -6.82
CA PHE A 215 -15.04 -6.72 -7.12
C PHE A 215 -15.23 -5.91 -5.84
N ALA A 216 -14.55 -4.77 -5.76
CA ALA A 216 -14.74 -3.77 -4.72
C ALA A 216 -14.43 -2.39 -5.29
N ARG A 217 -15.07 -1.35 -4.74
CA ARG A 217 -14.86 0.03 -5.15
C ARG A 217 -13.37 0.38 -5.09
N GLN A 218 -12.88 1.08 -6.11
CA GLN A 218 -11.53 1.60 -6.14
C GLN A 218 -11.39 2.80 -5.18
N PHE A 219 -10.18 3.02 -4.67
CA PHE A 219 -9.89 4.05 -3.67
C PHE A 219 -8.54 4.72 -3.91
N SER A 220 -8.31 5.84 -3.26
CA SER A 220 -6.98 6.41 -3.05
C SER A 220 -6.51 6.11 -1.63
N THR A 221 -5.20 6.12 -1.43
CA THR A 221 -4.57 5.93 -0.12
C THR A 221 -3.92 7.24 0.29
N ALA A 222 -4.03 7.63 1.56
CA ALA A 222 -3.50 8.91 2.03
C ALA A 222 -1.98 9.01 1.87
N GLY A 223 -1.24 7.91 2.03
CA GLY A 223 0.21 7.87 1.81
C GLY A 223 0.58 8.10 0.34
N ARG A 224 -0.24 7.57 -0.59
CA ARG A 224 -0.06 7.84 -2.03
C ARG A 224 -0.36 9.28 -2.38
N GLU A 225 -1.39 9.89 -1.80
CA GLU A 225 -1.70 11.31 -2.02
C GLU A 225 -0.57 12.22 -1.50
N VAL A 226 -0.02 11.90 -0.32
CA VAL A 226 1.14 12.60 0.25
C VAL A 226 2.35 12.48 -0.66
N LEU A 227 2.65 11.28 -1.16
CA LEU A 227 3.74 11.04 -2.12
C LEU A 227 3.52 11.77 -3.44
N GLN A 228 2.30 11.74 -3.99
CA GLN A 228 1.99 12.41 -5.24
C GLN A 228 2.19 13.93 -5.11
N GLY A 229 1.74 14.53 -4.01
CA GLY A 229 1.95 15.96 -3.75
C GLY A 229 3.41 16.36 -3.55
N LEU A 230 4.30 15.42 -3.22
CA LEU A 230 5.76 15.63 -3.26
C LEU A 230 6.27 15.59 -4.71
N LEU A 231 5.90 14.56 -5.47
CA LEU A 231 6.35 14.37 -6.85
C LEU A 231 5.89 15.51 -7.77
N ASP A 232 4.65 15.99 -7.62
CA ASP A 232 4.10 17.09 -8.42
C ASP A 232 4.89 18.41 -8.26
N ARG A 233 5.61 18.58 -7.14
CA ARG A 233 6.45 19.77 -6.87
C ARG A 233 7.81 19.75 -7.53
N ALA A 234 8.30 18.58 -7.96
CA ALA A 234 9.59 18.49 -8.62
C ALA A 234 9.61 19.40 -9.87
N GLY A 235 10.78 19.89 -10.29
CA GLY A 235 10.93 20.57 -11.59
C GLY A 235 10.69 19.63 -12.78
N ASN A 236 10.40 20.17 -13.97
CA ASN A 236 10.29 19.36 -15.20
C ASN A 236 11.65 19.13 -15.90
N GLU A 237 12.70 19.86 -15.52
CA GLU A 237 13.94 20.01 -16.30
C GLU A 237 15.02 18.96 -16.00
N ARG A 238 14.93 18.24 -14.87
CA ARG A 238 15.81 17.10 -14.52
C ARG A 238 15.00 16.01 -13.82
N GLN A 239 14.46 15.08 -14.60
CA GLN A 239 13.81 13.90 -14.06
C GLN A 239 14.84 12.79 -13.94
N SER A 240 15.51 12.72 -12.78
CA SER A 240 16.25 11.50 -12.44
C SER A 240 15.24 10.35 -12.28
N PRO A 241 15.56 9.14 -12.78
CA PRO A 241 14.69 8.00 -12.56
C PRO A 241 14.59 7.70 -11.07
N LEU A 242 13.38 7.50 -10.56
CA LEU A 242 13.17 7.13 -9.17
C LEU A 242 13.30 5.61 -9.04
N PRO A 243 14.27 5.06 -8.29
CA PRO A 243 14.40 3.61 -8.13
C PRO A 243 13.14 2.98 -7.53
N ALA A 244 12.85 1.74 -7.90
CA ALA A 244 11.82 0.96 -7.23
C ALA A 244 12.31 0.61 -5.81
N HIS A 245 11.52 0.97 -4.81
CA HIS A 245 11.88 0.75 -3.41
C HIS A 245 10.67 0.23 -2.62
N PRO A 246 10.79 -0.80 -1.76
CA PRO A 246 9.67 -1.38 -1.01
C PRO A 246 8.87 -0.39 -0.14
N ALA A 247 9.56 0.65 0.35
CA ALA A 247 9.02 1.74 1.16
C ALA A 247 8.57 2.98 0.36
N ILE A 248 8.66 2.96 -0.97
CA ILE A 248 8.04 3.95 -1.86
C ILE A 248 6.79 3.32 -2.45
N PHE A 249 5.60 3.81 -2.08
CA PHE A 249 4.32 3.26 -2.53
C PHE A 249 3.95 3.76 -3.92
N ALA A 250 4.81 3.43 -4.88
CA ALA A 250 4.69 3.69 -6.29
C ALA A 250 5.40 2.60 -7.07
N ALA A 251 4.98 2.37 -8.31
CA ALA A 251 5.70 1.55 -9.26
C ALA A 251 5.35 1.99 -10.67
N GLN A 252 6.25 1.74 -11.62
CA GLN A 252 5.95 1.82 -13.04
C GLN A 252 5.62 0.43 -13.56
N VAL A 253 4.50 0.29 -14.27
CA VAL A 253 4.08 -0.98 -14.87
C VAL A 253 4.48 -0.97 -16.34
N GLU A 254 5.04 -2.08 -16.80
CA GLU A 254 5.34 -2.31 -18.21
C GLU A 254 4.56 -3.52 -18.72
N ALA A 255 4.11 -3.45 -19.97
CA ALA A 255 3.39 -4.53 -20.65
C ALA A 255 4.12 -4.97 -21.93
N PRO A 256 5.12 -5.87 -21.81
CA PRO A 256 5.64 -6.65 -22.94
C PRO A 256 4.56 -7.32 -23.80
N ARG A 257 4.94 -7.76 -25.01
CA ARG A 257 4.05 -8.48 -25.94
C ARG A 257 3.42 -9.72 -25.30
N GLY A 258 2.19 -10.06 -25.72
CA GLY A 258 1.46 -11.26 -25.28
C GLY A 258 0.24 -10.98 -24.38
N CYS A 259 -0.16 -9.73 -24.20
CA CYS A 259 -1.42 -9.40 -23.54
C CYS A 259 -2.61 -9.95 -24.33
N THR A 260 -3.51 -10.66 -23.63
CA THR A 260 -4.70 -11.30 -24.18
C THR A 260 -5.98 -10.48 -24.02
N ALA A 261 -5.88 -9.25 -23.50
CA ALA A 261 -7.03 -8.38 -23.23
C ALA A 261 -8.11 -9.00 -22.31
N CYS A 262 -7.72 -9.87 -21.36
CA CYS A 262 -8.66 -10.50 -20.41
C CYS A 262 -9.11 -9.60 -19.24
N GLU A 263 -8.53 -8.41 -19.13
CA GLU A 263 -8.87 -7.34 -18.17
C GLU A 263 -8.72 -7.72 -16.69
N ALA A 264 -8.12 -8.87 -16.38
CA ALA A 264 -7.95 -9.34 -15.01
C ALA A 264 -7.09 -8.39 -14.16
N CYS A 265 -6.02 -7.85 -14.76
CA CYS A 265 -5.13 -6.89 -14.10
C CYS A 265 -5.82 -5.57 -13.73
N ALA A 266 -6.65 -5.03 -14.62
CA ALA A 266 -7.42 -3.81 -14.37
C ALA A 266 -8.49 -4.05 -13.29
N ARG A 267 -9.23 -5.17 -13.38
CA ARG A 267 -10.24 -5.55 -12.36
C ARG A 267 -9.64 -5.80 -10.98
N ALA A 268 -8.43 -6.35 -10.90
CA ALA A 268 -7.73 -6.58 -9.64
C ALA A 268 -7.14 -5.30 -9.03
N CYS A 269 -6.92 -4.24 -9.84
CA CYS A 269 -6.27 -3.01 -9.39
C CYS A 269 -7.11 -2.29 -8.31
N PRO A 270 -6.59 -2.10 -7.08
CA PRO A 270 -7.36 -1.50 -5.99
C PRO A 270 -7.58 0.00 -6.16
N THR A 271 -6.67 0.68 -6.86
CA THR A 271 -6.65 2.14 -6.96
C THR A 271 -7.01 2.66 -8.34
N ASP A 272 -7.38 1.77 -9.26
CA ASP A 272 -7.65 2.09 -10.67
C ASP A 272 -6.43 2.67 -11.40
N ALA A 273 -5.22 2.31 -10.98
CA ALA A 273 -4.00 2.67 -11.70
C ALA A 273 -3.86 1.92 -13.03
N LEU A 274 -4.46 0.74 -13.16
CA LEU A 274 -4.60 -0.01 -14.41
C LEU A 274 -6.06 0.07 -14.83
N GLN A 275 -6.34 0.60 -16.01
CA GLN A 275 -7.68 0.86 -16.52
C GLN A 275 -7.84 0.25 -17.91
N VAL A 276 -9.04 -0.24 -18.21
CA VAL A 276 -9.44 -0.54 -19.59
C VAL A 276 -10.22 0.66 -20.11
N ARG A 277 -9.81 1.19 -21.26
CA ARG A 277 -10.49 2.29 -21.94
C ARG A 277 -10.97 1.77 -23.30
N GLU A 278 -12.19 2.13 -23.64
CA GLU A 278 -12.80 1.70 -24.89
C GLU A 278 -13.39 2.90 -25.62
N SER A 279 -13.19 2.95 -26.94
CA SER A 279 -13.77 3.99 -27.80
C SER A 279 -14.10 3.41 -29.18
N GLY A 280 -15.38 3.22 -29.47
CA GLY A 280 -15.81 2.53 -30.69
C GLY A 280 -15.23 1.12 -30.75
N VAL A 281 -14.38 0.88 -31.75
CA VAL A 281 -13.65 -0.39 -31.92
C VAL A 281 -12.28 -0.41 -31.22
N ALA A 282 -11.81 0.69 -30.65
CA ALA A 282 -10.55 0.72 -29.91
C ALA A 282 -10.74 0.16 -28.49
N TRP A 283 -9.79 -0.69 -28.09
CA TRP A 283 -9.61 -1.18 -26.73
C TRP A 283 -8.18 -0.86 -26.30
N GLU A 284 -8.02 -0.31 -25.11
CA GLU A 284 -6.74 0.16 -24.56
C GLU A 284 -6.61 -0.30 -23.10
N LEU A 285 -5.47 -0.91 -22.75
CA LEU A 285 -5.02 -1.02 -21.37
C LEU A 285 -4.15 0.18 -21.05
N ALA A 286 -4.62 1.06 -20.16
CA ALA A 286 -3.93 2.28 -19.77
C ALA A 286 -3.39 2.18 -18.34
N PHE A 287 -2.28 2.87 -18.07
CA PHE A 287 -1.64 2.98 -16.77
C PHE A 287 -1.53 4.41 -16.29
N GLU A 288 -2.08 4.69 -15.11
CA GLU A 288 -2.01 6.00 -14.46
C GLU A 288 -1.08 5.94 -13.25
N PHE A 289 0.12 6.50 -13.42
CA PHE A 289 1.15 6.47 -12.39
C PHE A 289 0.67 7.08 -11.07
N SER A 290 -0.02 8.23 -11.13
CA SER A 290 -0.47 9.02 -9.98
C SER A 290 -1.31 8.23 -8.96
N ARG A 291 -1.94 7.14 -9.41
CA ARG A 291 -2.81 6.27 -8.62
C ARG A 291 -2.14 4.98 -8.18
N CYS A 292 -0.99 4.62 -8.74
CA CYS A 292 -0.34 3.32 -8.50
C CYS A 292 0.27 3.23 -7.11
N VAL A 293 -0.14 2.30 -6.27
CA VAL A 293 0.48 2.13 -4.93
C VAL A 293 1.63 1.13 -4.89
N GLY A 294 2.02 0.56 -6.03
CA GLY A 294 3.10 -0.44 -6.09
C GLY A 294 2.77 -1.77 -5.40
N CYS A 295 1.48 -2.13 -5.29
CA CYS A 295 1.07 -3.35 -4.59
C CYS A 295 1.34 -4.66 -5.36
N GLY A 296 1.58 -4.59 -6.67
CA GLY A 296 1.92 -5.75 -7.50
C GLY A 296 0.77 -6.69 -7.88
N VAL A 297 -0.46 -6.50 -7.37
CA VAL A 297 -1.56 -7.44 -7.66
C VAL A 297 -1.91 -7.56 -9.16
N CYS A 298 -1.62 -6.52 -9.96
CA CYS A 298 -1.82 -6.56 -11.41
C CYS A 298 -0.88 -7.54 -12.12
N THR A 299 0.35 -7.73 -11.63
CA THR A 299 1.31 -8.69 -12.18
C THR A 299 0.93 -10.11 -11.76
N GLU A 300 0.46 -10.29 -10.52
CA GLU A 300 -0.04 -11.57 -9.99
C GLU A 300 -1.31 -12.06 -10.73
N ALA A 301 -2.21 -11.14 -11.09
CA ALA A 301 -3.44 -11.44 -11.82
C ALA A 301 -3.22 -11.63 -13.34
N CYS A 302 -2.05 -11.27 -13.86
CA CYS A 302 -1.73 -11.39 -15.28
C CYS A 302 -1.40 -12.85 -15.64
N GLN A 303 -2.40 -13.62 -16.06
CA GLN A 303 -2.24 -15.02 -16.48
C GLN A 303 -1.18 -15.25 -17.58
N PRO A 304 -1.11 -14.44 -18.66
CA PRO A 304 -0.05 -14.60 -19.66
C PRO A 304 1.32 -14.11 -19.16
N ARG A 305 1.40 -13.60 -17.92
CA ARG A 305 2.64 -13.15 -17.24
C ARG A 305 3.42 -12.08 -18.01
N VAL A 306 2.71 -11.22 -18.72
CA VAL A 306 3.33 -10.14 -19.50
C VAL A 306 3.53 -8.86 -18.71
N LEU A 307 2.73 -8.60 -17.67
CA LEU A 307 2.90 -7.41 -16.83
C LEU A 307 4.05 -7.57 -15.85
N ARG A 308 4.91 -6.54 -15.78
CA ARG A 308 6.01 -6.47 -14.80
C ARG A 308 6.09 -5.08 -14.18
N LEU A 309 6.62 -5.01 -12.96
CA LEU A 309 7.03 -3.75 -12.34
C LEU A 309 8.45 -3.41 -12.81
N ALA A 310 8.65 -2.20 -13.33
CA ALA A 310 9.96 -1.73 -13.74
C ALA A 310 10.88 -1.51 -12.52
N PRO A 311 12.20 -1.70 -12.67
CA PRO A 311 13.16 -1.48 -11.57
C PRO A 311 13.34 -0.01 -11.20
N ALA A 312 12.89 0.91 -12.05
CA ALA A 312 12.85 2.34 -11.79
C ALA A 312 11.63 2.96 -12.48
N MET A 313 11.19 4.10 -11.95
CA MET A 313 10.09 4.90 -12.46
C MET A 313 10.68 6.07 -13.25
N HIS A 314 10.38 6.10 -14.55
CA HIS A 314 10.83 7.12 -15.49
C HIS A 314 9.70 8.08 -15.90
N HIS A 315 8.44 7.62 -15.84
CA HIS A 315 7.28 8.37 -16.34
C HIS A 315 6.34 8.82 -15.22
N TRP A 316 6.89 9.15 -14.05
CA TRP A 316 6.09 9.49 -12.86
C TRP A 316 5.40 10.87 -12.94
N LYS A 317 5.71 11.67 -13.96
CA LYS A 317 5.05 12.94 -14.29
C LYS A 317 4.14 12.90 -15.52
N ALA A 318 3.82 11.71 -16.04
CA ALA A 318 2.92 11.62 -17.19
C ALA A 318 1.57 12.29 -16.87
N PRO A 319 1.11 13.28 -17.66
CA PRO A 319 -0.09 14.07 -17.35
C PRO A 319 -1.40 13.31 -17.59
N GLN A 320 -1.34 12.11 -18.17
CA GLN A 320 -2.49 11.27 -18.50
C GLN A 320 -2.14 9.79 -18.30
N PRO A 321 -3.16 8.90 -18.20
CA PRO A 321 -2.93 7.48 -18.34
C PRO A 321 -2.13 7.19 -19.61
N VAL A 322 -1.04 6.45 -19.46
CA VAL A 322 -0.16 6.03 -20.56
C VAL A 322 -0.69 4.72 -21.13
N GLU A 323 -0.79 4.64 -22.45
CA GLU A 323 -1.13 3.38 -23.13
C GLU A 323 -0.06 2.33 -22.84
N LEU A 324 -0.45 1.21 -22.21
CA LEU A 324 0.39 0.03 -22.09
C LEU A 324 0.20 -0.91 -23.28
N HIS A 325 -1.02 -1.04 -23.78
CA HIS A 325 -1.35 -1.95 -24.87
C HIS A 325 -2.68 -1.57 -25.52
N ALA A 326 -2.71 -1.45 -26.84
CA ALA A 326 -3.95 -1.25 -27.60
C ALA A 326 -4.27 -2.43 -28.52
N ARG A 327 -5.56 -2.64 -28.75
CA ARG A 327 -6.13 -3.62 -29.69
C ARG A 327 -7.41 -3.08 -30.32
N SER A 328 -7.76 -3.65 -31.48
CA SER A 328 -9.05 -3.42 -32.11
C SER A 328 -10.02 -4.54 -31.73
N LYS A 329 -11.23 -4.15 -31.35
CA LYS A 329 -12.37 -5.04 -31.20
C LYS A 329 -12.82 -5.53 -32.57
N GLN A 330 -13.18 -6.80 -32.61
CA GLN A 330 -13.68 -7.52 -33.78
C GLN A 330 -15.11 -7.96 -33.50
N ARG A 331 -15.92 -8.13 -34.53
CA ARG A 331 -17.30 -8.60 -34.40
C ARG A 331 -17.33 -10.09 -34.72
N CYS A 332 -17.94 -10.88 -33.85
CA CYS A 332 -18.07 -12.32 -34.07
C CYS A 332 -19.17 -12.62 -35.10
N ASP A 333 -18.86 -13.43 -36.11
CA ASP A 333 -19.77 -13.81 -37.21
C ASP A 333 -20.99 -14.63 -36.74
N ARG A 334 -20.88 -15.31 -35.59
CA ARG A 334 -21.95 -16.16 -35.05
C ARG A 334 -22.90 -15.43 -34.11
N CYS A 335 -22.35 -14.69 -33.14
CA CYS A 335 -23.14 -14.08 -32.07
C CYS A 335 -23.24 -12.55 -32.14
N ASP A 336 -22.59 -11.94 -33.15
CA ASP A 336 -22.54 -10.49 -33.37
C ASP A 336 -21.92 -9.66 -32.23
N ARG A 337 -21.38 -10.29 -31.18
CA ARG A 337 -20.72 -9.60 -30.08
C ARG A 337 -19.34 -9.11 -30.48
N PHE A 338 -18.97 -7.94 -29.95
CA PHE A 338 -17.60 -7.45 -30.03
C PHE A 338 -16.70 -8.24 -29.06
N PHE A 339 -15.50 -8.58 -29.51
CA PHE A 339 -14.49 -9.24 -28.69
C PHE A 339 -13.08 -8.76 -29.08
N VAL A 340 -12.11 -9.00 -28.21
CA VAL A 340 -10.69 -8.74 -28.47
C VAL A 340 -9.97 -10.09 -28.49
N SER A 341 -9.07 -10.27 -29.45
CA SER A 341 -8.22 -11.46 -29.54
C SER A 341 -6.77 -11.05 -29.84
N PRO A 342 -5.79 -11.92 -29.52
CA PRO A 342 -4.38 -11.67 -29.81
C PRO A 342 -4.11 -11.52 -31.32
N GLU A 343 -4.81 -12.30 -32.13
CA GLU A 343 -4.74 -12.35 -33.59
C GLU A 343 -6.13 -12.11 -34.20
N PRO A 344 -6.23 -11.59 -35.43
CA PRO A 344 -7.52 -11.45 -36.12
C PRO A 344 -8.29 -12.78 -36.15
N ALA A 345 -9.57 -12.75 -35.81
CA ALA A 345 -10.44 -13.92 -35.74
C ALA A 345 -11.88 -13.53 -36.06
N ASP A 346 -12.60 -14.42 -36.75
CA ASP A 346 -14.00 -14.22 -37.15
C ASP A 346 -14.98 -14.69 -36.04
N MET A 347 -14.49 -15.47 -35.08
CA MET A 347 -15.30 -16.03 -33.98
C MET A 347 -14.68 -15.75 -32.61
N CYS A 348 -15.55 -15.48 -31.63
CA CYS A 348 -15.13 -15.26 -30.24
C CYS A 348 -14.90 -16.60 -29.51
N LEU A 349 -14.07 -16.57 -28.46
CA LEU A 349 -13.72 -17.76 -27.68
C LEU A 349 -14.92 -18.52 -27.10
N ALA A 350 -16.02 -17.82 -26.78
CA ALA A 350 -17.22 -18.49 -26.30
C ALA A 350 -17.88 -19.33 -27.41
N CYS A 351 -18.04 -18.75 -28.60
CA CYS A 351 -18.63 -19.46 -29.74
C CYS A 351 -17.74 -20.59 -30.26
N THR A 352 -16.41 -20.43 -30.22
CA THR A 352 -15.48 -21.50 -30.57
C THR A 352 -15.52 -22.63 -29.54
N GLY A 353 -15.55 -22.31 -28.24
CA GLY A 353 -15.69 -23.31 -27.18
C GLY A 353 -17.00 -24.07 -27.25
N ASP A 354 -18.11 -23.40 -27.55
CA ASP A 354 -19.41 -24.06 -27.75
C ASP A 354 -19.38 -25.09 -28.88
N ASP A 355 -18.63 -24.83 -29.96
CA ASP A 355 -18.48 -25.78 -31.08
C ASP A 355 -17.57 -26.96 -30.74
N GLU A 356 -16.48 -26.72 -30.01
CA GLU A 356 -15.59 -27.78 -29.51
C GLU A 356 -16.32 -28.70 -28.53
N ASP A 357 -17.09 -28.13 -27.61
CA ASP A 357 -17.92 -28.88 -26.66
C ASP A 357 -18.97 -29.70 -27.41
N PHE A 358 -19.67 -29.10 -28.39
CA PHE A 358 -20.66 -29.80 -29.20
C PHE A 358 -20.05 -30.96 -30.00
N ALA A 359 -18.93 -30.74 -30.69
CA ALA A 359 -18.22 -31.78 -31.43
C ALA A 359 -17.72 -32.91 -30.51
N SER A 360 -17.27 -32.57 -29.28
CA SER A 360 -16.83 -33.57 -28.30
C SER A 360 -17.98 -34.46 -27.79
N LEU A 361 -19.22 -33.92 -27.77
CA LEU A 361 -20.40 -34.62 -27.30
C LEU A 361 -21.12 -35.41 -28.39
N PHE A 362 -21.05 -34.98 -29.65
CA PHE A 362 -21.90 -35.49 -30.72
C PHE A 362 -21.17 -36.04 -31.96
N GLY A 363 -19.83 -35.90 -32.05
CA GLY A 363 -19.03 -36.39 -33.18
C GLY A 363 -19.27 -35.57 -34.44
#